data_AF-L0KX28-F1
#
_entry.id   AF-L0KX28-F1
#
_cell.length_a   1.000
_cell.length_b   1.000
_cell.length_c   1.000
_cell.angle_alpha   90.00
_cell.angle_beta   90.00
_cell.angle_gamma   90.00
#
_symmetry.space_group_name_H-M   'P 1'
#
loop_
_entity.id
_entity.type
_entity.pdbx_description
1 polymer ?
#
loop_
_entity_poly.entity_id
_entity_poly.type
_entity_poly.pdbx_seq_one_letter_code
_entity_poly.pdbx_strand_id
1 'polypeptide(L)'
;MSQKDDESINKISRMLEIGGTMLAQHCADCGAPLFRYKGNVICPVCDTGPKPSGQVQEKTIEKKTVLSSELSSNAEDKQQVASSVSSLNAVPSPSDLPGAIKKAASMASEIPVRSKSVSGSSLQELEVILVEKTVMLAHSMQQEQDPRKIKEFLELIEQSLDIIDRLKN
;
A
#
# COMPACT_ATOMS: atom_id res chain seq x y z
N MET A 1 -3.05 25.32 4.04
CA MET A 1 -2.04 24.28 4.28
C MET A 1 -1.07 24.33 3.12
N SER A 2 0.22 24.50 3.36
CA SER A 2 1.21 24.62 2.29
C SER A 2 1.65 23.22 1.85
N GLN A 3 1.87 23.00 0.56
CA GLN A 3 2.27 21.68 0.01
C GLN A 3 3.49 21.05 0.71
N LYS A 4 4.39 21.89 1.27
CA LYS A 4 5.58 21.48 2.01
C LYS A 4 5.25 20.80 3.36
N ASP A 5 4.15 21.18 3.99
CA ASP A 5 3.72 20.59 5.26
C ASP A 5 3.19 19.18 5.00
N ASP A 6 2.38 19.00 3.95
CA ASP A 6 1.83 17.70 3.55
C ASP A 6 2.95 16.70 3.21
N GLU A 7 3.98 17.14 2.48
CA GLU A 7 5.16 16.30 2.19
C GLU A 7 5.93 15.88 3.45
N SER A 8 6.03 16.79 4.43
CA SER A 8 6.72 16.51 5.69
C SER A 8 5.93 15.51 6.53
N ILE A 9 4.60 15.65 6.60
CA ILE A 9 3.71 14.71 7.27
C ILE A 9 3.80 13.32 6.63
N ASN A 10 3.79 13.24 5.29
CA ASN A 10 3.91 11.97 4.58
C ASN A 10 5.24 11.25 4.85
N LYS A 11 6.35 12.00 4.89
CA LYS A 11 7.68 11.44 5.22
C LYS A 11 7.74 10.92 6.66
N ILE A 12 7.10 11.61 7.59
CA ILE A 12 7.01 11.19 9.00
C ILE A 12 6.14 9.94 9.15
N SER A 13 4.95 9.90 8.52
CA SER A 13 4.06 8.73 8.54
C SER A 13 4.78 7.49 8.01
N ARG A 14 5.46 7.63 6.87
CA ARG A 14 6.23 6.54 6.27
C ARG A 14 7.31 6.00 7.20
N MET A 15 7.97 6.86 7.98
CA MET A 15 9.00 6.44 8.93
C MET A 15 8.41 5.61 10.08
N LEU A 16 7.19 5.94 10.53
CA LEU A 16 6.46 5.17 11.54
C LEU A 16 5.98 3.82 10.98
N GLU A 17 5.47 3.80 9.75
CA GLU A 17 4.98 2.59 9.07
C GLU A 17 6.07 1.52 8.92
N ILE A 18 7.31 1.92 8.62
CA ILE A 18 8.45 0.98 8.53
C ILE A 18 9.02 0.58 9.91
N GLY A 19 8.46 1.07 11.01
CA GLY A 19 8.87 0.76 12.38
C GLY A 19 9.97 1.69 12.95
N GLY A 20 10.14 2.89 12.41
CA GLY A 20 11.03 3.91 12.98
C GLY A 20 10.48 4.44 14.31
N THR A 21 11.35 4.56 15.31
CA THR A 21 10.99 5.15 16.61
C THR A 21 11.30 6.64 16.64
N MET A 22 10.29 7.47 16.88
CA MET A 22 10.47 8.91 17.07
C MET A 22 11.27 9.19 18.36
N LEU A 23 12.22 10.11 18.30
CA LEU A 23 13.05 10.56 19.43
C LEU A 23 12.57 11.92 19.93
N ALA A 24 12.91 12.26 21.17
CA ALA A 24 12.62 13.59 21.74
C ALA A 24 13.44 14.73 21.12
N GLN A 25 14.46 14.39 20.34
CA GLN A 25 15.34 15.36 19.66
C GLN A 25 14.75 15.76 18.30
N HIS A 26 14.92 17.03 17.94
CA HIS A 26 14.49 17.58 16.65
C HIS A 26 15.70 17.96 15.81
N CYS A 27 15.57 17.92 14.49
CA CYS A 27 16.61 18.34 13.56
C CYS A 27 16.84 19.85 13.67
N ALA A 28 18.10 20.28 13.75
CA ALA A 28 18.45 21.70 13.84
C ALA A 28 18.12 22.50 12.57
N ASP A 29 18.09 21.84 11.41
CA ASP A 29 17.91 22.51 10.12
C ASP A 29 16.43 22.70 9.73
N CYS A 30 15.59 21.68 9.98
CA CYS A 30 14.19 21.69 9.57
C CYS A 30 13.19 21.62 10.72
N GLY A 31 13.64 21.42 11.96
CA GLY A 31 12.77 21.33 13.14
C GLY A 31 11.92 20.05 13.24
N ALA A 32 12.08 19.08 12.33
CA ALA A 32 11.33 17.82 12.37
C ALA A 32 11.88 16.89 13.46
N PRO A 33 11.04 16.05 14.10
CA PRO A 33 11.51 15.08 15.07
C PRO A 33 12.44 14.04 14.41
N LEU A 34 13.52 13.68 15.12
CA LEU A 34 14.46 12.67 14.67
C LEU A 34 13.92 11.27 14.91
N PHE A 35 14.35 10.32 14.08
CA PHE A 35 13.92 8.93 14.16
C PHE A 35 15.10 7.99 14.32
N ARG A 36 14.90 6.92 15.07
CA ARG A 36 15.83 5.79 15.14
C ARG A 36 15.26 4.62 14.35
N TYR A 37 16.02 4.15 13.35
CA TYR A 37 15.68 2.98 12.55
C TYR A 37 16.91 2.11 12.35
N LYS A 38 16.81 0.81 12.66
CA LYS A 38 17.92 -0.15 12.59
C LYS A 38 19.21 0.34 13.30
N GLY A 39 19.06 1.08 14.40
CA GLY A 39 20.19 1.61 15.18
C GLY A 39 20.74 2.96 14.72
N ASN A 40 20.31 3.48 13.56
CA ASN A 40 20.76 4.77 13.03
C ASN A 40 19.75 5.88 13.33
N VAL A 41 20.25 7.09 13.63
CA VAL A 41 19.43 8.29 13.85
C VAL A 41 19.36 9.09 12.56
N ILE A 42 18.15 9.36 12.07
CA ILE A 42 17.87 9.96 10.77
C ILE A 42 16.77 11.01 10.87
N CYS A 43 16.89 12.08 10.08
CA CYS A 43 15.86 13.10 9.93
C CYS A 43 14.99 12.77 8.71
N PRO A 44 13.69 12.48 8.85
CA PRO A 44 12.85 12.06 7.72
C PRO A 44 12.63 13.17 6.68
N VAL A 45 12.83 14.44 7.04
CA VAL A 45 12.59 15.59 6.15
C VAL A 45 13.86 15.99 5.40
N CYS A 46 14.99 16.08 6.12
CA CYS A 46 16.29 16.49 5.56
C CYS A 46 16.99 15.36 4.81
N ASP A 47 16.84 14.12 5.26
CA ASP A 47 17.54 12.99 4.67
C ASP A 47 16.81 12.58 3.38
N THR A 48 17.19 13.24 2.28
CA THR A 48 16.75 12.94 0.92
C THR A 48 17.56 11.78 0.31
N GLY A 49 17.82 10.74 1.12
CA GLY A 49 18.41 9.47 0.68
C GLY A 49 17.49 8.69 -0.27
N PRO A 50 18.05 7.88 -1.19
CA PRO A 50 17.38 7.45 -2.41
C PRO A 50 16.14 6.60 -2.14
N LYS A 51 15.13 6.78 -3.00
CA LYS A 51 13.93 5.92 -3.11
C LYS A 51 14.36 4.44 -3.02
N PRO A 52 13.57 3.57 -2.36
CA PRO A 52 14.01 2.23 -2.00
C PRO A 52 14.30 1.40 -3.25
N SER A 53 15.58 1.22 -3.53
CA SER A 53 16.12 0.15 -4.35
C SER A 53 17.24 -0.43 -3.52
N GLY A 54 17.07 -1.67 -3.08
CA GLY A 54 17.93 -2.28 -2.08
C GLY A 54 19.39 -2.23 -2.46
N GLN A 55 20.21 -1.71 -1.54
CA GLN A 55 21.61 -2.11 -1.35
C GLN A 55 22.14 -1.55 -0.03
N VAL A 56 22.77 -2.45 0.72
CA VAL A 56 23.35 -2.27 2.05
C VAL A 56 24.73 -1.65 1.87
N GLN A 57 25.02 -0.50 2.47
CA GLN A 57 26.42 -0.07 2.72
C GLN A 57 26.55 0.63 4.07
N GLU A 58 27.39 0.01 4.88
CA GLU A 58 27.90 0.37 6.19
C GLU A 58 29.10 1.30 6.02
N LYS A 59 29.18 2.41 6.77
CA LYS A 59 30.42 3.20 6.95
C LYS A 59 30.39 4.08 8.21
N THR A 60 31.07 3.56 9.24
CA THR A 60 32.10 4.16 10.12
C THR A 60 32.07 5.66 10.51
N ILE A 61 31.68 5.90 11.77
CA ILE A 61 32.36 6.61 12.90
C ILE A 61 33.33 7.79 12.62
N GLU A 62 33.11 8.95 13.28
CA GLU A 62 34.01 9.72 14.20
C GLU A 62 33.42 11.13 14.52
N LYS A 63 32.91 11.42 15.73
CA LYS A 63 33.55 11.91 16.99
C LYS A 63 33.59 13.45 17.18
N LYS A 64 32.81 13.98 18.14
CA LYS A 64 33.19 14.98 19.21
C LYS A 64 31.95 15.32 20.10
N THR A 65 31.87 14.91 21.37
CA THR A 65 32.21 15.65 22.64
C THR A 65 31.47 17.01 22.75
N VAL A 66 30.61 17.34 23.74
CA VAL A 66 30.80 17.56 25.20
C VAL A 66 29.39 17.59 25.89
N LEU A 67 29.08 16.82 26.95
CA LEU A 67 28.90 17.18 28.40
C LEU A 67 28.14 18.52 28.65
N SER A 68 27.10 18.67 29.50
CA SER A 68 26.61 17.95 30.70
C SER A 68 25.16 18.38 31.09
N SER A 69 24.54 17.61 32.00
CA SER A 69 23.68 18.06 33.14
C SER A 69 22.22 18.51 32.84
N GLU A 70 21.15 18.19 33.58
CA GLU A 70 20.88 17.53 34.87
C GLU A 70 19.47 16.85 34.81
N LEU A 71 19.23 15.92 35.74
CA LEU A 71 17.95 15.26 36.03
C LEU A 71 16.83 16.23 36.47
N SER A 72 15.57 15.83 36.24
CA SER A 72 14.52 15.97 37.27
C SER A 72 13.38 14.97 37.07
N SER A 73 12.99 14.38 38.21
CA SER A 73 12.07 13.27 38.43
C SER A 73 10.66 13.76 38.76
N ASN A 74 9.63 12.96 38.45
CA ASN A 74 8.47 12.54 39.30
C ASN A 74 7.33 12.03 38.38
N ALA A 75 6.94 10.75 38.48
CA ALA A 75 5.92 10.15 39.37
C ALA A 75 4.49 10.39 38.84
N GLU A 76 3.89 9.40 38.18
CA GLU A 76 2.85 8.49 38.71
C GLU A 76 1.45 9.12 38.76
N ASP A 77 0.51 8.64 37.93
CA ASP A 77 -0.80 8.17 38.44
C ASP A 77 -1.55 7.30 37.41
N LYS A 78 -2.46 6.49 37.97
CA LYS A 78 -3.04 5.23 37.53
C LYS A 78 -4.50 5.39 37.04
N GLN A 79 -5.07 4.26 36.61
CA GLN A 79 -6.46 3.93 36.26
C GLN A 79 -6.77 3.94 34.75
N GLN A 80 -6.88 2.81 34.06
CA GLN A 80 -7.72 1.61 34.27
C GLN A 80 -9.21 1.93 34.21
N VAL A 81 -9.88 1.53 33.12
CA VAL A 81 -11.10 0.70 33.14
C VAL A 81 -11.42 0.17 31.75
N ALA A 82 -11.60 -1.16 31.70
CA ALA A 82 -12.22 -1.91 30.62
C ALA A 82 -13.73 -1.52 30.55
N SER A 83 -14.48 -1.75 29.47
CA SER A 83 -14.89 -3.09 29.04
C SER A 83 -16.09 -2.97 28.07
N SER A 84 -16.21 -3.95 27.16
CA SER A 84 -17.47 -4.60 26.72
C SER A 84 -18.42 -3.80 25.79
N VAL A 85 -19.08 -4.35 24.76
CA VAL A 85 -19.19 -5.69 24.14
C VAL A 85 -19.82 -5.48 22.76
N SER A 86 -19.36 -6.22 21.75
CA SER A 86 -19.97 -6.31 20.43
C SER A 86 -21.13 -7.31 20.43
N SER A 87 -22.28 -6.91 19.86
CA SER A 87 -23.44 -7.76 19.63
C SER A 87 -23.52 -8.20 18.17
N LEU A 88 -23.25 -9.50 17.97
CA LEU A 88 -23.96 -10.49 17.15
C LEU A 88 -24.50 -10.07 15.77
N ASN A 89 -23.87 -10.60 14.71
CA ASN A 89 -24.52 -10.92 13.44
C ASN A 89 -24.56 -12.45 13.27
N ALA A 90 -25.76 -13.01 13.19
CA ALA A 90 -26.08 -14.23 12.42
C ALA A 90 -26.47 -13.75 11.01
N VAL A 91 -26.14 -14.39 9.89
CA VAL A 91 -26.67 -15.67 9.37
C VAL A 91 -25.77 -16.10 8.18
N PRO A 92 -25.58 -17.40 7.89
CA PRO A 92 -25.62 -17.79 6.47
C PRO A 92 -26.29 -19.14 6.20
N SER A 93 -27.04 -19.20 5.10
CA SER A 93 -27.30 -20.37 4.22
C SER A 93 -28.42 -20.02 3.21
N PRO A 94 -28.59 -20.77 2.10
CA PRO A 94 -27.64 -21.60 1.35
C PRO A 94 -27.62 -21.30 -0.17
N SER A 95 -26.61 -21.88 -0.81
CA SER A 95 -26.43 -22.07 -2.25
C SER A 95 -27.34 -23.17 -2.80
N ASP A 96 -27.78 -23.04 -4.06
CA ASP A 96 -28.20 -24.09 -5.02
C ASP A 96 -28.53 -23.38 -6.36
N LEU A 97 -28.27 -23.82 -7.60
CA LEU A 97 -27.46 -24.82 -8.30
C LEU A 97 -27.57 -24.44 -9.82
N PRO A 98 -26.80 -25.04 -10.76
CA PRO A 98 -26.56 -24.57 -12.13
C PRO A 98 -27.26 -25.35 -13.25
N GLY A 99 -27.12 -24.87 -14.49
CA GLY A 99 -27.32 -25.62 -15.74
C GLY A 99 -27.82 -24.70 -16.88
N ALA A 100 -27.57 -24.90 -18.18
CA ALA A 100 -26.80 -25.88 -18.92
C ALA A 100 -26.78 -25.45 -20.42
N ILE A 101 -25.59 -25.45 -21.04
CA ILE A 101 -25.21 -26.01 -22.36
C ILE A 101 -26.08 -25.73 -23.62
N LYS A 102 -25.44 -25.27 -24.73
CA LYS A 102 -25.30 -25.91 -26.09
C LYS A 102 -24.97 -24.87 -27.18
N LYS A 103 -23.80 -24.98 -27.86
CA LYS A 103 -23.53 -25.58 -29.21
C LYS A 103 -24.02 -24.66 -30.37
N ALA A 104 -23.40 -24.47 -31.55
CA ALA A 104 -22.32 -25.11 -32.32
C ALA A 104 -21.88 -24.09 -33.43
N ALA A 105 -20.60 -24.00 -33.80
CA ALA A 105 -20.01 -24.52 -35.06
C ALA A 105 -19.96 -23.55 -36.28
N SER A 106 -18.89 -23.74 -37.06
CA SER A 106 -18.64 -23.29 -38.46
C SER A 106 -17.99 -21.92 -38.63
N MET A 107 -17.00 -21.67 -39.50
CA MET A 107 -16.16 -22.49 -40.37
C MET A 107 -14.98 -21.63 -40.85
N ALA A 108 -13.94 -22.28 -41.38
CA ALA A 108 -12.71 -21.71 -41.89
C ALA A 108 -12.88 -20.61 -42.96
N SER A 109 -11.99 -19.61 -42.97
CA SER A 109 -11.31 -19.19 -44.20
C SER A 109 -10.11 -18.26 -43.92
N GLU A 110 -8.95 -18.74 -44.38
CA GLU A 110 -7.84 -18.03 -45.02
C GLU A 110 -7.29 -16.68 -44.49
N ILE A 111 -6.00 -16.75 -44.15
CA ILE A 111 -4.99 -15.68 -44.16
C ILE A 111 -4.89 -15.17 -45.61
N PRO A 112 -4.89 -13.85 -45.91
CA PRO A 112 -3.60 -13.16 -45.91
C PRO A 112 -3.57 -11.64 -45.68
N VAL A 113 -2.37 -11.20 -45.31
CA VAL A 113 -1.81 -9.84 -45.44
C VAL A 113 -2.34 -8.81 -44.43
N ARG A 114 -1.42 -8.22 -43.65
CA ARG A 114 -0.98 -6.82 -43.86
C ARG A 114 -0.34 -6.28 -42.59
N SER A 115 0.97 -6.04 -42.69
CA SER A 115 1.76 -5.28 -41.73
C SER A 115 1.18 -3.88 -41.53
N LYS A 116 0.46 -3.64 -40.41
CA LYS A 116 0.32 -2.33 -39.73
C LYS A 116 -0.50 -2.47 -38.43
N SER A 117 0.17 -2.62 -37.27
CA SER A 117 -0.27 -2.12 -35.95
C SER A 117 0.51 -2.76 -34.79
N VAL A 118 1.78 -2.36 -34.59
CA VAL A 118 2.53 -2.75 -33.37
C VAL A 118 1.82 -2.25 -32.09
N SER A 119 0.97 -1.21 -32.19
CA SER A 119 0.29 -0.59 -31.05
C SER A 119 -1.04 -1.25 -30.64
N GLY A 120 -1.69 -2.02 -31.53
CA GLY A 120 -2.97 -2.67 -31.21
C GLY A 120 -2.80 -3.93 -30.36
N SER A 121 -1.73 -4.68 -30.63
CA SER A 121 -1.42 -5.92 -29.90
C SER A 121 -1.07 -5.66 -28.43
N SER A 122 -0.35 -4.57 -28.13
CA SER A 122 0.04 -4.24 -26.75
C SER A 122 -1.14 -3.78 -25.89
N LEU A 123 -2.14 -3.11 -26.48
CA LEU A 123 -3.36 -2.71 -25.77
C LEU A 123 -4.27 -3.91 -25.53
N GLN A 124 -4.36 -4.82 -26.49
CA GLN A 124 -5.08 -6.09 -26.32
C GLN A 124 -4.40 -6.98 -25.26
N GLU A 125 -3.07 -7.06 -25.25
CA GLU A 125 -2.32 -7.76 -24.21
C GLU A 125 -2.54 -7.16 -22.83
N LEU A 126 -2.55 -5.82 -22.74
CA LEU A 126 -2.86 -5.12 -21.49
C LEU A 126 -4.29 -5.41 -21.02
N GLU A 127 -5.27 -5.41 -21.92
CA GLU A 127 -6.67 -5.75 -21.59
C GLU A 127 -6.77 -7.15 -20.98
N VAL A 128 -6.11 -8.14 -21.59
CA VAL A 128 -6.11 -9.53 -21.09
C VAL A 128 -5.51 -9.60 -19.69
N ILE A 129 -4.38 -8.92 -19.45
CA ILE A 129 -3.72 -8.88 -18.13
C ILE A 129 -4.61 -8.21 -17.09
N LEU A 130 -5.29 -7.10 -17.43
CA LEU A 130 -6.19 -6.40 -16.52
C LEU A 130 -7.39 -7.26 -16.14
N VAL A 131 -7.97 -7.99 -17.10
CA VAL A 131 -9.07 -8.94 -16.84
C VAL A 131 -8.60 -10.06 -15.90
N GLU A 132 -7.45 -10.67 -16.18
CA GLU A 132 -6.88 -11.72 -15.32
C GLU A 132 -6.63 -11.19 -13.90
N LYS A 133 -6.06 -9.99 -13.78
CA LYS A 133 -5.80 -9.36 -12.48
C LYS A 133 -7.08 -9.07 -11.71
N THR A 134 -8.14 -8.63 -12.40
CA THR A 134 -9.46 -8.39 -11.80
C THR A 134 -10.05 -9.68 -11.22
N VAL A 135 -9.94 -10.80 -11.95
CA VAL A 135 -10.37 -12.12 -11.47
C VAL A 135 -9.53 -12.56 -10.26
N MET A 136 -8.22 -12.36 -10.27
CA MET A 136 -7.36 -12.67 -9.12
C MET A 136 -7.74 -11.87 -7.87
N LEU A 137 -8.04 -10.57 -8.01
CA LEU A 137 -8.50 -9.73 -6.89
C LEU A 137 -9.83 -10.24 -6.33
N ALA A 138 -10.78 -10.59 -7.20
CA ALA A 138 -12.05 -11.15 -6.79
C ALA A 138 -11.88 -12.48 -6.03
N HIS A 139 -10.96 -13.35 -6.46
CA HIS A 139 -10.65 -14.60 -5.75
C HIS A 139 -9.99 -14.34 -4.39
N SER A 140 -9.02 -13.42 -4.30
CA SER A 140 -8.41 -13.03 -3.03
C SER A 140 -9.43 -12.44 -2.05
N MET A 141 -10.39 -11.66 -2.55
CA MET A 141 -11.46 -11.08 -1.75
C MET A 141 -12.38 -12.13 -1.10
N GLN A 142 -12.62 -13.29 -1.75
CA GLN A 142 -13.51 -14.34 -1.22
C GLN A 142 -13.05 -14.91 0.13
N GLN A 143 -11.74 -14.92 0.38
CA GLN A 143 -11.16 -15.45 1.61
C GLN A 143 -10.90 -14.37 2.65
N GLU A 144 -11.12 -13.10 2.30
CA GLU A 144 -10.91 -11.97 3.19
C GLU A 144 -12.12 -11.79 4.11
N GLN A 145 -11.87 -11.54 5.39
CA GLN A 145 -12.91 -11.39 6.43
C GLN A 145 -12.92 -9.97 7.00
N ASP A 146 -11.87 -9.17 6.75
CA ASP A 146 -11.82 -7.78 7.15
C ASP A 146 -12.67 -6.91 6.20
N PRO A 147 -13.76 -6.28 6.68
CA PRO A 147 -14.62 -5.46 5.84
C PRO A 147 -13.92 -4.25 5.20
N ARG A 148 -12.84 -3.73 5.82
CA ARG A 148 -12.09 -2.61 5.23
C ARG A 148 -11.33 -3.06 3.99
N LYS A 149 -10.66 -4.19 4.07
CA LYS A 149 -9.93 -4.77 2.93
C LYS A 149 -10.87 -5.22 1.82
N ILE A 150 -12.04 -5.76 2.16
CA ILE A 150 -13.06 -6.08 1.15
C ILE A 150 -13.47 -4.83 0.37
N LYS A 151 -13.67 -3.69 1.04
CA LYS A 151 -13.94 -2.41 0.38
C LYS A 151 -12.79 -1.99 -0.56
N GLU A 152 -11.54 -2.12 -0.11
CA GLU A 152 -10.37 -1.84 -0.96
C GLU A 152 -10.34 -2.74 -2.20
N PHE A 153 -10.63 -4.05 -2.07
CA PHE A 153 -10.72 -4.95 -3.22
C PHE A 153 -11.82 -4.52 -4.21
N LEU A 154 -13.00 -4.15 -3.71
CA LEU A 154 -14.11 -3.68 -4.55
C LEU A 154 -13.75 -2.40 -5.31
N GLU A 155 -13.10 -1.43 -4.66
CA GLU A 155 -12.63 -0.20 -5.29
C GLU A 155 -11.58 -0.46 -6.39
N LEU A 156 -10.64 -1.38 -6.14
CA LEU A 156 -9.63 -1.76 -7.14
C LEU A 156 -10.25 -2.50 -8.34
N ILE A 157 -11.24 -3.35 -8.09
CA ILE A 157 -11.99 -4.05 -9.15
C ILE A 157 -12.77 -3.04 -9.99
N GLU A 158 -13.48 -2.10 -9.36
CA GLU A 158 -14.21 -1.03 -10.06
C GLU A 158 -13.29 -0.22 -10.97
N GLN A 159 -12.14 0.23 -10.45
CA GLN A 159 -11.14 0.96 -11.23
C GLN A 159 -10.61 0.13 -12.40
N SER A 160 -10.34 -1.16 -12.19
CA SER A 160 -9.86 -2.05 -13.25
C SER A 160 -10.90 -2.21 -14.36
N LEU A 161 -12.18 -2.33 -14.01
CA LEU A 161 -13.28 -2.43 -14.98
C LEU A 161 -13.49 -1.13 -15.77
N ASP A 162 -13.43 0.04 -15.12
CA ASP A 162 -13.51 1.34 -15.81
C ASP A 162 -12.36 1.52 -16.82
N ILE A 163 -11.14 1.12 -16.45
CA ILE A 163 -10.00 1.14 -17.39
C ILE A 163 -10.25 0.21 -18.58
N ILE A 164 -10.72 -1.02 -18.33
CA ILE A 164 -11.02 -1.98 -19.40
C ILE A 164 -12.11 -1.43 -20.35
N ASP A 165 -13.17 -0.81 -19.83
CA ASP A 165 -14.23 -0.22 -20.65
C ASP A 165 -13.71 0.91 -21.54
N ARG A 166 -12.85 1.77 -20.99
CA ARG A 166 -12.18 2.85 -21.75
C ARG A 166 -11.19 2.36 -22.80
N LEU A 167 -10.62 1.16 -22.64
CA LEU A 167 -9.76 0.55 -23.65
C LEU A 167 -10.54 -0.05 -24.82
N LYS A 168 -11.83 -0.37 -24.62
CA LYS A 168 -12.71 -0.95 -25.63
C LYS A 168 -13.44 0.08 -26.49
N ASN A 169 -13.68 1.26 -25.95
CA ASN A 169 -14.39 2.38 -26.59
C ASN A 169 -13.43 3.33 -27.32
#